data_AF-A0A7S2E9I6-F1
#
_entry.id   AF-A0A7S2E9I6-F1
#
_cell.length_a   1.000
_cell.length_b   1.000
_cell.length_c   1.000
_cell.angle_alpha   90.00
_cell.angle_beta   90.00
_cell.angle_gamma   90.00
#
_symmetry.space_group_name_H-M   'P 1'
#
loop_
_entity.id
_entity.type
_entity.pdbx_description
1 polymer ?
#
loop_
_entity_poly.entity_id
_entity_poly.type
_entity_poly.pdbx_seq_one_letter_code
_entity_poly.pdbx_strand_id
1 'polypeptide(L)'
;KKEWYERWGRHYLLSLGGAHQHQFCNNFKDPGVQVYGQGELFVSLQEELNEIFEKIPPPKPPTRPEVLVGASYRGGNGRRSVGSPAPVMASMSRTFNNRGTVCVHGQARVTIKGPNTEEDQYEQVPIKNVRRGDCIQIEDGTFAKVECIVETITEEPLDLVKIGNLYVTPYHPVKLCHKRGWEFPVDCTDGELITESDTYTVYNLVLEEGYRDKAVLMDNIACITLGHGIRDDAVLKHEYFGTDSVITDLQKIFETGWKLGHVILREDDVIRMNGSGDICRIVLSNSHTEAVNSSHVLCKA
;
A
#
# COMPACT_ATOMS: atom_id res chain seq x y z
N LYS A 1 -5.42 28.95 -8.86
CA LYS A 1 -6.04 29.59 -7.66
C LYS A 1 -7.54 29.83 -7.81
N LYS A 2 -8.05 30.48 -8.86
CA LYS A 2 -9.51 30.71 -9.05
C LYS A 2 -10.32 29.41 -9.22
N GLU A 3 -9.79 28.48 -10.00
CA GLU A 3 -10.44 27.19 -10.28
C GLU A 3 -10.74 26.37 -9.02
N TRP A 4 -9.80 26.30 -8.06
CA TRP A 4 -9.99 25.55 -6.81
C TRP A 4 -11.00 26.20 -5.88
N TYR A 5 -10.99 27.53 -5.80
CA TYR A 5 -11.98 28.29 -5.04
C TYR A 5 -13.39 28.08 -5.61
N GLU A 6 -13.53 28.06 -6.93
CA GLU A 6 -14.83 27.86 -7.58
C GLU A 6 -15.33 26.42 -7.52
N ARG A 7 -14.44 25.41 -7.64
CA ARG A 7 -14.86 24.00 -7.54
C ARG A 7 -15.25 23.61 -6.11
N TRP A 8 -14.41 23.95 -5.12
CA TRP A 8 -14.59 23.46 -3.76
C TRP A 8 -14.45 24.54 -2.68
N GLY A 9 -13.50 25.48 -2.84
CA GLY A 9 -13.14 26.42 -1.78
C GLY A 9 -14.30 27.29 -1.27
N ARG A 10 -15.16 27.81 -2.15
CA ARG A 10 -16.33 28.60 -1.73
C ARG A 10 -17.34 27.81 -0.90
N HIS A 11 -17.52 26.52 -1.22
CA HIS A 11 -18.45 25.65 -0.51
C HIS A 11 -17.86 25.18 0.81
N TYR A 12 -16.57 24.86 0.80
CA TYR A 12 -15.80 24.50 1.99
C TYR A 12 -15.78 25.63 3.01
N LEU A 13 -15.53 26.88 2.60
CA LEU A 13 -15.53 28.03 3.52
C LEU A 13 -16.92 28.29 4.14
N LEU A 14 -17.99 28.08 3.36
CA LEU A 14 -19.36 28.16 3.90
C LEU A 14 -19.65 27.03 4.89
N SER A 15 -19.20 25.81 4.60
CA SER A 15 -19.31 24.66 5.49
C SER A 15 -18.54 24.89 6.79
N LEU A 16 -17.30 25.37 6.72
CA LEU A 16 -16.45 25.67 7.87
C LEU A 16 -17.03 26.80 8.72
N GLY A 17 -17.54 27.86 8.07
CA GLY A 17 -18.26 28.93 8.77
C GLY A 17 -19.50 28.42 9.50
N GLY A 18 -20.29 27.57 8.85
CA GLY A 18 -21.44 26.91 9.46
C GLY A 18 -21.06 26.02 10.65
N ALA A 19 -19.97 25.27 10.54
CA ALA A 19 -19.47 24.38 11.60
C ALA A 19 -19.06 25.16 12.85
N HIS A 20 -18.33 26.27 12.70
CA HIS A 20 -17.98 27.13 13.82
C HIS A 20 -19.19 27.85 14.43
N GLN A 21 -20.12 28.34 13.59
CA GLN A 21 -21.31 29.03 14.06
C GLN A 21 -22.19 28.14 14.94
N HIS A 22 -22.31 26.86 14.60
CA HIS A 22 -23.13 25.91 15.33
C HIS A 22 -22.33 25.01 16.28
N GLN A 23 -21.01 25.19 16.36
CA GLN A 23 -20.10 24.41 17.20
C GLN A 23 -20.19 22.90 16.95
N PHE A 24 -20.09 22.49 15.67
CA PHE A 24 -20.08 21.07 15.29
C PHE A 24 -18.74 20.68 14.66
N CYS A 25 -18.28 19.46 14.96
CA CYS A 25 -17.17 18.83 14.24
C CYS A 25 -17.73 18.15 12.98
N ASN A 26 -17.68 18.87 11.85
CA ASN A 26 -18.24 18.40 10.59
C ASN A 26 -17.26 17.60 9.73
N ASN A 27 -15.97 17.61 10.06
CA ASN A 27 -14.92 16.86 9.37
C ASN A 27 -13.73 16.64 10.31
N PHE A 28 -12.91 15.62 10.06
CA PHE A 28 -11.78 15.23 10.92
C PHE A 28 -10.45 15.92 10.58
N LYS A 29 -10.37 16.63 9.44
CA LYS A 29 -9.11 17.16 8.91
C LYS A 29 -8.78 18.56 9.39
N ASP A 30 -9.81 19.34 9.72
CA ASP A 30 -9.66 20.72 10.13
C ASP A 30 -9.45 20.80 11.66
N PRO A 31 -8.27 21.23 12.14
CA PRO A 31 -7.99 21.31 13.58
C PRO A 31 -8.94 22.26 14.31
N GLY A 32 -9.41 23.30 13.62
CA GLY A 32 -10.27 24.34 14.18
C GLY A 32 -11.64 23.82 14.64
N VAL A 33 -12.17 22.75 14.02
CA VAL A 33 -13.48 22.20 14.39
C VAL A 33 -13.40 20.96 15.28
N GLN A 34 -12.21 20.35 15.44
CA GLN A 34 -11.99 19.19 16.33
C GLN A 34 -12.21 19.51 17.82
N VAL A 35 -12.23 20.79 18.18
CA VAL A 35 -12.56 21.24 19.54
C VAL A 35 -14.03 21.01 19.88
N TYR A 36 -14.88 20.86 18.86
CA TYR A 36 -16.28 20.52 19.03
C TYR A 36 -16.48 19.01 18.98
N GLY A 37 -17.47 18.46 19.69
CA GLY A 37 -17.74 17.02 19.67
C GLY A 37 -16.82 16.16 20.56
N GLN A 38 -16.09 16.74 21.52
CA GLN A 38 -15.26 15.98 22.47
C GLN A 38 -16.04 15.43 23.68
N GLY A 39 -17.38 15.55 23.69
CA GLY A 39 -18.19 15.03 24.78
C GLY A 39 -18.28 13.51 24.74
N GLU A 40 -18.21 12.85 25.91
CA GLU A 40 -18.22 11.38 26.02
C GLU A 40 -19.36 10.71 25.25
N LEU A 41 -20.57 11.28 25.30
CA LEU A 41 -21.73 10.78 24.55
C LEU A 41 -21.57 10.91 23.03
N PHE A 42 -20.95 11.99 22.56
CA PHE A 42 -20.73 12.18 21.12
C PHE A 42 -19.66 11.21 20.63
N VAL A 43 -18.58 11.04 21.39
CA VAL A 43 -17.50 10.09 21.08
C VAL A 43 -18.04 8.66 21.04
N SER A 44 -18.83 8.26 22.05
CA SER A 44 -19.43 6.91 22.06
C SER A 44 -20.37 6.67 20.88
N LEU A 45 -21.18 7.68 20.51
CA LEU A 45 -22.05 7.59 19.33
C LEU A 45 -21.24 7.57 18.04
N GLN A 46 -20.14 8.30 17.96
CA GLN A 46 -19.26 8.30 16.80
C GLN A 46 -18.58 6.93 16.62
N GLU A 47 -18.09 6.33 17.70
CA GLU A 47 -17.50 4.97 17.70
C GLU A 47 -18.54 3.92 17.28
N GLU A 48 -19.75 3.97 17.84
CA GLU A 48 -20.85 3.07 17.48
C GLU A 48 -21.24 3.23 16.01
N LEU A 49 -21.37 4.47 15.52
CA LEU A 49 -21.67 4.75 14.11
C LEU A 49 -20.54 4.30 13.19
N ASN A 50 -19.29 4.43 13.60
CA ASN A 50 -18.14 3.97 12.84
C ASN A 50 -18.14 2.44 12.74
N GLU A 51 -18.42 1.74 13.84
CA GLU A 51 -18.58 0.28 13.87
C GLU A 51 -19.76 -0.17 12.98
N ILE A 52 -20.89 0.55 12.99
CA ILE A 52 -22.02 0.27 12.09
C ILE A 52 -21.60 0.51 10.64
N PHE A 53 -20.93 1.63 10.35
CA PHE A 53 -20.49 2.00 9.00
C PHE A 53 -19.54 0.96 8.41
N GLU A 54 -18.59 0.45 9.20
CA GLU A 54 -17.69 -0.64 8.82
C GLU A 54 -18.45 -1.94 8.48
N LYS A 55 -19.61 -2.15 9.10
CA LYS A 55 -20.48 -3.31 8.85
C LYS A 55 -21.46 -3.08 7.69
N ILE A 56 -21.57 -1.87 7.12
CA ILE A 56 -22.44 -1.62 5.97
C ILE A 56 -21.82 -2.31 4.74
N PRO A 57 -22.53 -3.26 4.10
CA PRO A 57 -22.03 -3.86 2.87
C PRO A 57 -21.92 -2.80 1.78
N PRO A 58 -20.94 -2.92 0.87
CA PRO A 58 -20.73 -1.95 -0.19
C PRO A 58 -22.02 -1.68 -0.98
N PRO A 59 -22.24 -0.43 -1.40
CA PRO A 59 -23.42 -0.09 -2.19
C PRO A 59 -23.47 -0.99 -3.42
N LYS A 60 -24.60 -1.69 -3.58
CA LYS A 60 -24.83 -2.56 -4.74
C LYS A 60 -24.67 -1.70 -5.99
N PRO A 61 -23.78 -2.07 -6.94
CA PRO A 61 -23.63 -1.31 -8.17
C PRO A 61 -25.00 -1.19 -8.83
N PRO A 62 -25.35 -0.03 -9.42
CA PRO A 62 -26.58 0.09 -10.16
C PRO A 62 -26.58 -1.03 -11.21
N THR A 63 -27.65 -1.83 -11.20
CA THR A 63 -27.91 -2.84 -12.23
C THR A 63 -27.70 -2.13 -13.56
N ARG A 64 -26.74 -2.61 -14.37
CA ARG A 64 -26.60 -2.18 -15.76
C ARG A 64 -28.02 -2.15 -16.35
N PRO A 65 -28.43 -1.08 -17.06
CA PRO A 65 -29.68 -1.16 -17.79
C PRO A 65 -29.57 -2.38 -18.70
N GLU A 66 -30.48 -3.34 -18.49
CA GLU A 66 -30.70 -4.42 -19.45
C GLU A 66 -30.82 -3.77 -20.81
N VAL A 67 -29.89 -4.09 -21.70
CA VAL A 67 -30.02 -3.71 -23.09
C VAL A 67 -31.25 -4.47 -23.58
N LEU A 68 -32.39 -3.78 -23.59
CA LEU A 68 -33.62 -4.25 -24.21
C LEU A 68 -33.28 -4.61 -25.65
N VAL A 69 -33.15 -5.91 -25.91
CA VAL A 69 -33.11 -6.47 -27.26
C VAL A 69 -34.52 -6.33 -27.80
N GLY A 70 -34.81 -5.15 -28.35
CA GLY A 70 -36.08 -4.79 -28.97
C GLY A 70 -35.90 -4.45 -30.45
N ALA A 71 -36.37 -5.37 -31.29
CA ALA A 71 -36.84 -5.21 -32.67
C ALA A 71 -36.36 -4.01 -33.52
N SER A 72 -35.65 -4.36 -34.58
CA SER A 72 -35.57 -3.73 -35.91
C SER A 72 -36.48 -2.54 -36.22
N TYR A 73 -35.85 -1.39 -36.55
CA TYR A 73 -36.30 -0.48 -37.62
C TYR A 73 -35.11 -0.04 -38.49
N ARG A 74 -35.38 -0.02 -39.80
CA ARG A 74 -34.50 0.33 -40.92
C ARG A 74 -33.98 1.77 -40.87
N GLY A 75 -32.73 1.94 -41.29
CA GLY A 75 -32.31 3.02 -42.18
C GLY A 75 -31.42 4.10 -41.55
N GLY A 76 -30.28 4.36 -42.18
CA GLY A 76 -29.55 5.61 -41.99
C GLY A 76 -28.05 5.46 -41.76
N ASN A 77 -27.29 5.65 -42.84
CA ASN A 77 -25.85 5.79 -42.87
C ASN A 77 -25.39 6.93 -41.91
N GLY A 78 -24.58 6.62 -40.92
CA GLY A 78 -24.00 7.61 -40.02
C GLY A 78 -22.89 7.00 -39.18
N ARG A 79 -21.63 7.31 -39.54
CA ARG A 79 -20.45 7.04 -38.71
C ARG A 79 -20.69 7.63 -37.31
N ARG A 80 -20.99 6.77 -36.33
CA ARG A 80 -20.99 7.15 -34.92
C ARG A 80 -19.56 7.04 -34.42
N SER A 81 -18.95 8.20 -34.17
CA SER A 81 -17.78 8.34 -33.30
C SER A 81 -18.11 7.63 -31.98
N VAL A 82 -17.38 6.56 -31.68
CA VAL A 82 -17.39 5.96 -30.34
C VAL A 82 -16.65 6.96 -29.46
N GLY A 83 -17.41 7.85 -28.81
CA GLY A 83 -16.87 8.72 -27.79
C GLY A 83 -16.24 7.84 -26.71
N SER A 84 -14.95 8.06 -26.45
CA SER A 84 -14.26 7.44 -25.32
C SER A 84 -15.11 7.66 -24.05
N PRO A 85 -15.33 6.63 -23.22
CA PRO A 85 -16.00 6.84 -21.95
C PRO A 85 -15.20 7.88 -21.15
N ALA A 86 -15.90 8.83 -20.55
CA ALA A 86 -15.31 9.80 -19.63
C ALA A 86 -14.43 9.06 -18.60
N PRO A 87 -13.26 9.60 -18.22
CA PRO A 87 -12.39 8.95 -17.25
C PRO A 87 -13.21 8.73 -15.98
N VAL A 88 -13.32 7.46 -15.60
CA VAL A 88 -13.94 7.06 -14.34
C VAL A 88 -13.13 7.78 -13.27
N MET A 89 -13.76 8.73 -12.58
CA MET A 89 -13.12 9.41 -11.45
C MET A 89 -12.59 8.34 -10.52
N ALA A 90 -11.27 8.35 -10.30
CA ALA A 90 -10.63 7.55 -9.28
C ALA A 90 -11.41 7.73 -7.98
N SER A 91 -11.94 6.62 -7.46
CA SER A 91 -12.67 6.59 -6.20
C SER A 91 -11.85 7.28 -5.10
N MET A 92 -12.52 8.01 -4.19
CA MET A 92 -11.92 8.57 -2.96
C MET A 92 -11.07 7.54 -2.18
N SER A 93 -11.33 6.25 -2.37
CA SER A 93 -10.52 5.16 -1.83
C SER A 93 -9.11 5.04 -2.45
N ARG A 94 -8.85 5.47 -3.68
CA ARG A 94 -7.47 5.47 -4.23
C ARG A 94 -6.58 6.51 -3.55
N THR A 95 -7.14 7.67 -3.22
CA THR A 95 -6.39 8.81 -2.63
C THR A 95 -6.27 8.72 -1.11
N PHE A 96 -7.19 8.04 -0.42
CA PHE A 96 -7.17 7.92 1.05
C PHE A 96 -6.92 6.49 1.57
N ASN A 97 -6.89 5.49 0.69
CA ASN A 97 -6.76 4.08 1.05
C ASN A 97 -5.54 3.44 0.38
N ASN A 98 -4.41 4.15 0.32
CA ASN A 98 -3.12 3.56 -0.01
C ASN A 98 -2.56 2.73 1.18
N ARG A 99 -3.42 1.93 1.83
CA ARG A 99 -3.09 0.90 2.83
C ARG A 99 -2.29 -0.28 2.21
N GLY A 100 -1.67 -0.07 1.04
CA GLY A 100 -1.46 -1.11 0.03
C GLY A 100 -0.09 -1.67 -0.14
N THR A 101 0.92 -0.97 0.34
CA THR A 101 2.30 -1.35 0.18
C THR A 101 2.84 -1.55 1.58
N VAL A 102 2.92 -2.80 2.04
CA VAL A 102 3.68 -3.13 3.24
C VAL A 102 5.14 -3.10 2.77
N CYS A 103 5.75 -1.93 2.63
CA CYS A 103 7.06 -1.80 1.99
C CYS A 103 7.91 -0.69 2.63
N VAL A 104 9.21 -0.70 2.33
CA VAL A 104 10.18 0.31 2.77
C VAL A 104 10.82 1.01 1.59
N HIS A 105 11.33 2.22 1.83
CA HIS A 105 12.08 2.96 0.83
C HIS A 105 13.37 2.23 0.43
N GLY A 106 13.77 2.33 -0.84
CA GLY A 106 14.93 1.59 -1.37
C GLY A 106 16.29 1.91 -0.75
N GLN A 107 16.39 3.04 -0.04
CA GLN A 107 17.61 3.44 0.69
C GLN A 107 17.65 2.94 2.13
N ALA A 108 16.60 2.26 2.62
CA ALA A 108 16.61 1.67 3.94
C ALA A 108 17.81 0.72 4.08
N ARG A 109 18.62 0.90 5.12
CA ARG A 109 19.87 0.13 5.27
C ARG A 109 19.63 -1.17 6.01
N VAL A 110 20.17 -2.25 5.48
CA VAL A 110 20.11 -3.58 6.09
C VAL A 110 21.52 -4.13 6.26
N THR A 111 21.73 -4.90 7.32
CA THR A 111 23.00 -5.57 7.57
C THR A 111 23.00 -6.94 6.91
N ILE A 112 23.97 -7.21 6.03
CA ILE A 112 24.19 -8.51 5.42
C ILE A 112 25.50 -9.12 5.90
N LYS A 113 25.54 -10.46 5.98
CA LYS A 113 26.78 -11.20 6.22
C LYS A 113 27.58 -11.30 4.92
N GLY A 114 28.83 -10.84 4.94
CA GLY A 114 29.71 -10.87 3.78
C GLY A 114 30.04 -12.29 3.29
N PRO A 115 30.46 -12.46 2.03
CA PRO A 115 30.68 -13.76 1.40
C PRO A 115 31.90 -14.54 1.94
N ASN A 116 32.79 -13.91 2.71
CA ASN A 116 33.99 -14.57 3.26
C ASN A 116 33.69 -15.18 4.63
N THR A 117 33.62 -16.50 4.68
CA THR A 117 33.14 -17.32 5.81
C THR A 117 34.15 -17.53 6.95
N GLU A 118 35.23 -16.76 7.02
CA GLU A 118 36.27 -16.95 8.06
C GLU A 118 36.29 -15.85 9.14
N GLU A 119 35.68 -14.70 8.90
CA GLU A 119 35.47 -13.65 9.91
C GLU A 119 34.05 -13.09 9.80
N ASP A 120 33.44 -12.69 10.93
CA ASP A 120 32.13 -12.02 10.97
C ASP A 120 32.24 -10.60 10.40
N GLN A 121 32.43 -10.51 9.09
CA GLN A 121 32.36 -9.26 8.35
C GLN A 121 30.91 -8.99 7.95
N TYR A 122 30.39 -7.90 8.47
CA TYR A 122 29.05 -7.40 8.16
C TYR A 122 29.13 -6.16 7.30
N GLU A 123 28.29 -6.09 6.29
CA GLU A 123 28.16 -4.92 5.43
C GLU A 123 26.75 -4.34 5.57
N GLN A 124 26.64 -3.01 5.61
CA GLN A 124 25.35 -2.36 5.49
C GLN A 124 25.10 -1.93 4.04
N VAL A 125 24.04 -2.47 3.45
CA VAL A 125 23.63 -2.17 2.08
C VAL A 125 22.23 -1.57 2.05
N PRO A 126 21.92 -0.69 1.07
CA PRO A 126 20.53 -0.30 0.80
C PRO A 126 19.68 -1.53 0.42
N ILE A 127 18.43 -1.59 0.88
CA ILE A 127 17.54 -2.74 0.61
C ILE A 127 17.36 -3.00 -0.88
N LYS A 128 17.32 -1.96 -1.73
CA LYS A 128 17.25 -2.12 -3.20
C LYS A 128 18.43 -2.87 -3.82
N ASN A 129 19.55 -2.98 -3.09
CA ASN A 129 20.75 -3.70 -3.52
C ASN A 129 20.80 -5.14 -3.01
N VAL A 130 19.88 -5.53 -2.11
CA VAL A 130 19.77 -6.91 -1.63
C VAL A 130 19.43 -7.85 -2.79
N ARG A 131 20.03 -9.04 -2.76
CA ARG A 131 19.82 -10.09 -3.74
C ARG A 131 19.42 -11.37 -3.05
N ARG A 132 18.79 -12.25 -3.83
CA ARG A 132 18.52 -13.62 -3.38
C ARG A 132 19.82 -14.29 -2.96
N GLY A 133 19.77 -14.92 -1.80
CA GLY A 133 20.90 -15.61 -1.20
C GLY A 133 21.70 -14.78 -0.22
N ASP A 134 21.50 -13.45 -0.16
CA ASP A 134 22.08 -12.63 0.90
C ASP A 134 21.53 -13.07 2.25
N CYS A 135 22.42 -13.18 3.23
CA CYS A 135 22.05 -13.46 4.61
C CYS A 135 21.86 -12.13 5.33
N ILE A 136 20.62 -11.76 5.65
CA ILE A 136 20.23 -10.49 6.25
C ILE A 136 20.01 -10.63 7.76
N GLN A 137 20.41 -9.63 8.53
CA GLN A 137 20.27 -9.64 9.98
C GLN A 137 18.80 -9.49 10.40
N ILE A 138 18.36 -10.35 11.31
CA ILE A 138 17.01 -10.34 11.91
C ILE A 138 17.06 -9.85 13.37
N GLU A 139 15.88 -9.57 13.96
CA GLU A 139 15.74 -8.89 15.27
C GLU A 139 16.54 -9.56 16.41
N ASP A 140 16.69 -10.88 16.40
CA ASP A 140 17.43 -11.62 17.43
C ASP A 140 18.96 -11.60 17.26
N GLY A 141 19.46 -10.89 16.24
CA GLY A 141 20.87 -10.77 15.90
C GLY A 141 21.42 -11.90 15.03
N THR A 142 20.63 -12.93 14.74
CA THR A 142 20.98 -13.97 13.77
C THR A 142 20.71 -13.51 12.34
N PHE A 143 20.93 -14.38 11.36
CA PHE A 143 20.82 -14.07 9.94
C PHE A 143 19.90 -15.05 9.23
N ALA A 144 19.05 -14.53 8.36
CA ALA A 144 18.14 -15.32 7.51
C ALA A 144 18.49 -15.09 6.03
N LYS A 145 18.37 -16.13 5.21
CA LYS A 145 18.60 -15.99 3.77
C LYS A 145 17.42 -15.33 3.08
N VAL A 146 17.70 -14.37 2.20
CA VAL A 146 16.68 -13.75 1.35
C VAL A 146 16.34 -14.69 0.20
N GLU A 147 15.06 -15.03 0.07
CA GLU A 147 14.54 -15.84 -1.03
C GLU A 147 14.18 -14.96 -2.23
N CYS A 148 13.58 -13.80 -1.99
CA CYS A 148 13.19 -12.86 -3.04
C CYS A 148 13.15 -11.42 -2.51
N ILE A 149 13.62 -10.47 -3.31
CA ILE A 149 13.30 -9.06 -3.14
C ILE A 149 12.10 -8.71 -4.03
N VAL A 150 11.12 -8.02 -3.47
CA VAL A 150 9.89 -7.57 -4.15
C VAL A 150 9.94 -6.06 -4.27
N GLU A 151 10.18 -5.58 -5.49
CA GLU A 151 10.15 -4.16 -5.86
C GLU A 151 8.73 -3.81 -6.30
N THR A 152 8.11 -2.78 -5.72
CA THR A 152 6.78 -2.29 -6.12
C THR A 152 6.91 -0.89 -6.69
N ILE A 153 6.44 -0.71 -7.93
CA ILE A 153 6.49 0.54 -8.69
C ILE A 153 5.09 1.14 -8.79
N THR A 154 4.97 2.44 -8.48
CA THR A 154 3.73 3.21 -8.56
C THR A 154 3.79 4.29 -9.64
N GLU A 155 2.63 4.75 -10.12
CA GLU A 155 2.55 5.85 -11.08
C GLU A 155 2.58 7.22 -10.41
N GLU A 156 2.10 7.30 -9.17
CA GLU A 156 2.13 8.50 -8.33
C GLU A 156 3.21 8.36 -7.25
N PRO A 157 3.78 9.48 -6.76
CA PRO A 157 4.71 9.44 -5.65
C PRO A 157 4.07 8.85 -4.40
N LEU A 158 4.86 8.15 -3.60
CA LEU A 158 4.41 7.47 -2.40
C LEU A 158 4.47 8.40 -1.18
N ASP A 159 3.43 8.38 -0.36
CA ASP A 159 3.52 8.88 1.01
C ASP A 159 4.42 7.94 1.82
N LEU A 160 5.33 8.51 2.60
CA LEU A 160 6.23 7.78 3.49
C LEU A 160 6.13 8.34 4.89
N VAL A 161 6.50 7.54 5.89
CA VAL A 161 6.73 7.97 7.25
C VAL A 161 8.20 7.79 7.55
N LYS A 162 8.83 8.85 8.07
CA LYS A 162 10.19 8.80 8.56
C LYS A 162 10.19 8.48 10.05
N ILE A 163 10.90 7.44 10.45
CA ILE A 163 11.15 7.09 11.86
C ILE A 163 12.65 6.92 12.06
N GLY A 164 13.29 7.86 12.76
CA GLY A 164 14.75 7.92 12.82
C GLY A 164 15.35 8.09 11.42
N ASN A 165 16.07 7.07 10.95
CA ASN A 165 16.63 7.02 9.58
C ASN A 165 15.79 6.20 8.60
N LEU A 166 14.81 5.43 9.09
CA LEU A 166 13.97 4.58 8.27
C LEU A 166 12.92 5.44 7.56
N TYR A 167 12.78 5.24 6.25
CA TYR A 167 11.65 5.73 5.47
C TYR A 167 10.81 4.53 5.05
N VAL A 168 9.56 4.51 5.49
CA VAL A 168 8.68 3.33 5.43
C VAL A 168 7.27 3.77 5.05
N THR A 169 6.50 2.91 4.39
CA THR A 169 5.11 3.28 4.06
C THR A 169 4.25 3.36 5.33
N PRO A 170 3.18 4.18 5.33
CA PRO A 170 2.38 4.46 6.54
C PRO A 170 1.86 3.24 7.31
N TYR A 171 1.62 2.13 6.61
CA TYR A 171 1.02 0.91 7.15
C TYR A 171 1.92 -0.33 7.07
N HIS A 172 3.24 -0.17 6.90
CA HIS A 172 4.17 -1.30 7.04
C HIS A 172 4.47 -1.52 8.52
N PRO A 173 4.11 -2.67 9.13
CA PRO A 173 4.32 -2.89 10.56
C PRO A 173 5.78 -2.76 10.96
N VAL A 174 6.02 -1.97 12.00
CA VAL A 174 7.33 -1.78 12.63
C VAL A 174 7.26 -2.07 14.11
N LYS A 175 8.40 -2.44 14.70
CA LYS A 175 8.56 -2.57 16.15
C LYS A 175 9.77 -1.75 16.59
N LEU A 176 9.48 -0.64 17.27
CA LEU A 176 10.47 0.40 17.58
C LEU A 176 11.41 0.02 18.73
N CYS A 177 10.94 -0.80 19.68
CA CYS A 177 11.78 -1.39 20.71
C CYS A 177 11.10 -2.60 21.35
N HIS A 178 11.85 -3.41 22.11
CA HIS A 178 11.31 -4.61 22.77
C HIS A 178 10.21 -4.35 23.82
N LYS A 179 10.05 -3.10 24.28
CA LYS A 179 8.99 -2.71 25.23
C LYS A 179 7.68 -2.32 24.55
N ARG A 180 7.70 -2.13 23.22
CA ARG A 180 6.55 -1.75 22.41
C ARG A 180 6.10 -2.94 21.56
N GLY A 181 4.80 -3.00 21.30
CA GLY A 181 4.23 -3.96 20.35
C GLY A 181 4.56 -3.57 18.91
N TRP A 182 4.01 -4.33 17.98
CA TRP A 182 3.96 -3.92 16.58
C TRP A 182 3.03 -2.73 16.43
N GLU A 183 3.43 -1.76 15.59
CA GLU A 183 2.69 -0.53 15.35
C GLU A 183 2.77 -0.17 13.87
N PHE A 184 1.80 0.61 13.38
CA PHE A 184 1.90 1.23 12.06
C PHE A 184 2.65 2.56 12.17
N PRO A 185 3.59 2.86 11.25
CA PRO A 185 4.35 4.10 11.26
C PRO A 185 3.51 5.37 11.37
N VAL A 186 2.34 5.41 10.74
CA VAL A 186 1.42 6.56 10.80
C VAL A 186 0.87 6.83 12.19
N ASP A 187 0.78 5.80 13.02
CA ASP A 187 0.27 5.86 14.39
C ASP A 187 1.40 6.06 15.42
N CYS A 188 2.67 5.95 14.99
CA CYS A 188 3.83 6.14 15.84
C CYS A 188 4.03 7.63 16.17
N THR A 189 4.15 7.96 17.46
CA THR A 189 4.54 9.30 17.93
C THR A 189 5.91 9.77 17.43
N ASP A 190 6.77 8.83 17.07
CA ASP A 190 8.12 9.06 16.55
C ASP A 190 8.16 9.25 15.02
N GLY A 191 7.01 9.10 14.36
CA GLY A 191 6.85 9.17 12.92
C GLY A 191 6.60 10.58 12.39
N GLU A 192 7.29 10.94 11.32
CA GLU A 192 7.03 12.15 10.53
C GLU A 192 6.46 11.76 9.15
N LEU A 193 5.21 12.16 8.86
CA LEU A 193 4.59 11.90 7.56
C LEU A 193 5.18 12.81 6.48
N ILE A 194 5.62 12.21 5.37
CA ILE A 194 6.22 12.83 4.20
C ILE A 194 5.27 12.61 3.01
N THR A 195 4.53 13.64 2.62
CA THR A 195 3.53 13.59 1.52
C THR A 195 4.03 14.14 0.18
N GLU A 196 5.24 14.69 0.16
CA GLU A 196 5.90 15.23 -1.05
C GLU A 196 7.19 14.45 -1.35
N SER A 197 7.13 13.12 -1.24
CA SER A 197 8.28 12.30 -1.65
C SER A 197 8.46 12.35 -3.17
N ASP A 198 9.67 12.14 -3.64
CA ASP A 198 10.02 11.92 -5.05
C ASP A 198 10.14 10.41 -5.36
N THR A 199 9.61 9.56 -4.49
CA THR A 199 9.75 8.11 -4.56
C THR A 199 8.54 7.48 -5.24
N TYR A 200 8.82 6.70 -6.28
CA TYR A 200 7.84 5.88 -7.02
C TYR A 200 8.05 4.38 -6.81
N THR A 201 9.01 4.01 -5.96
CA THR A 201 9.43 2.62 -5.79
C THR A 201 9.71 2.30 -4.33
N VAL A 202 9.12 1.20 -3.86
CA VAL A 202 9.34 0.66 -2.52
C VAL A 202 9.61 -0.83 -2.58
N TYR A 203 10.21 -1.37 -1.53
CA TYR A 203 10.73 -2.73 -1.49
C TYR A 203 10.19 -3.50 -0.29
N ASN A 204 9.96 -4.79 -0.46
CA ASN A 204 9.79 -5.75 0.63
C ASN A 204 10.60 -7.03 0.31
N LEU A 205 10.76 -7.92 1.28
CA LEU A 205 11.50 -9.15 1.17
C LEU A 205 10.58 -10.35 1.37
N VAL A 206 11.03 -11.48 0.85
CA VAL A 206 10.60 -12.81 1.27
C VAL A 206 11.84 -13.51 1.82
N LEU A 207 11.76 -13.96 3.06
CA LEU A 207 12.81 -14.76 3.69
C LEU A 207 12.62 -16.25 3.38
N GLU A 208 13.70 -17.01 3.53
CA GLU A 208 13.66 -18.46 3.40
C GLU A 208 12.65 -19.11 4.37
N GLU A 209 12.12 -20.26 3.96
CA GLU A 209 11.20 -21.04 4.76
C GLU A 209 11.81 -21.38 6.14
N GLY A 210 11.02 -21.21 7.21
CA GLY A 210 11.47 -21.34 8.59
C GLY A 210 11.94 -20.04 9.25
N TYR A 211 12.19 -18.99 8.47
CA TYR A 211 12.54 -17.65 9.00
C TYR A 211 11.51 -16.56 8.64
N ARG A 212 10.44 -16.90 7.93
CA ARG A 212 9.43 -15.92 7.48
C ARG A 212 8.75 -15.19 8.63
N ASP A 213 8.63 -15.82 9.80
CA ASP A 213 8.05 -15.22 11.01
C ASP A 213 9.01 -14.26 11.75
N LYS A 214 10.22 -14.05 11.23
CA LYS A 214 11.23 -13.19 11.84
C LYS A 214 11.20 -11.80 11.22
N ALA A 215 11.40 -10.79 12.06
CA ALA A 215 11.54 -9.41 11.62
C ALA A 215 12.97 -9.13 11.14
N VAL A 216 13.09 -8.36 10.07
CA VAL A 216 14.36 -7.87 9.53
C VAL A 216 14.69 -6.52 10.15
N LEU A 217 15.96 -6.28 10.48
CA LEU A 217 16.41 -4.97 10.94
C LEU A 217 16.68 -4.05 9.74
N MET A 218 15.87 -3.01 9.59
CA MET A 218 15.99 -1.97 8.57
C MET A 218 16.23 -0.63 9.26
N ASP A 219 17.41 -0.03 9.05
CA ASP A 219 17.89 1.14 9.81
C ASP A 219 17.78 0.96 11.34
N ASN A 220 18.03 -0.28 11.81
CA ASN A 220 17.92 -0.74 13.20
C ASN A 220 16.49 -0.78 13.78
N ILE A 221 15.46 -0.67 12.94
CA ILE A 221 14.07 -0.87 13.32
C ILE A 221 13.61 -2.23 12.79
N ALA A 222 12.92 -3.00 13.64
CA ALA A 222 12.38 -4.30 13.24
C ALA A 222 11.16 -4.10 12.32
N CYS A 223 11.25 -4.66 11.12
CA CYS A 223 10.26 -4.57 10.04
C CYS A 223 9.83 -5.96 9.59
N ILE A 224 8.52 -6.17 9.39
CA ILE A 224 8.01 -7.49 9.00
C ILE A 224 8.08 -7.69 7.47
N THR A 225 8.36 -8.93 7.05
CA THR A 225 8.46 -9.31 5.62
C THR A 225 7.21 -10.02 5.12
N LEU A 226 7.10 -10.24 3.81
CA LEU A 226 5.98 -10.96 3.21
C LEU A 226 5.95 -12.43 3.62
N GLY A 227 4.75 -12.99 3.73
CA GLY A 227 4.52 -14.41 4.02
C GLY A 227 4.86 -14.81 5.45
N HIS A 228 4.83 -13.86 6.40
CA HIS A 228 5.36 -14.07 7.74
C HIS A 228 4.58 -15.06 8.62
N GLY A 229 3.33 -15.40 8.29
CA GLY A 229 2.55 -16.45 8.94
C GLY A 229 2.00 -16.09 10.33
N ILE A 230 2.28 -14.90 10.85
CA ILE A 230 1.84 -14.44 12.18
C ILE A 230 0.35 -14.05 12.12
N ARG A 231 -0.46 -14.63 13.00
CA ARG A 231 -1.94 -14.48 12.99
C ARG A 231 -2.52 -14.00 14.32
N ASP A 232 -1.71 -14.03 15.36
CA ASP A 232 -2.05 -13.77 16.75
C ASP A 232 -1.62 -12.37 17.23
N ASP A 233 -1.31 -11.47 16.30
CA ASP A 233 -1.01 -10.07 16.56
C ASP A 233 -1.92 -9.16 15.71
N ALA A 234 -2.51 -8.14 16.32
CA ALA A 234 -3.52 -7.29 15.68
C ALA A 234 -2.99 -6.43 14.54
N VAL A 235 -1.70 -6.07 14.57
CA VAL A 235 -1.05 -5.25 13.54
C VAL A 235 -0.47 -6.13 12.44
N LEU A 236 0.10 -7.28 12.81
CA LEU A 236 0.70 -8.20 11.84
C LEU A 236 -0.31 -9.08 11.12
N LYS A 237 -1.46 -9.37 11.72
CA LYS A 237 -2.46 -10.24 11.10
C LYS A 237 -2.94 -9.62 9.78
N HIS A 238 -2.58 -10.26 8.68
CA HIS A 238 -3.01 -9.87 7.34
C HIS A 238 -3.44 -11.10 6.53
N GLU A 239 -4.68 -11.10 6.03
CA GLU A 239 -5.32 -12.27 5.38
C GLU A 239 -4.60 -12.72 4.10
N TYR A 240 -3.88 -11.83 3.43
CA TYR A 240 -3.07 -12.15 2.24
C TYR A 240 -1.55 -12.02 2.44
N PHE A 241 -1.00 -10.82 2.63
CA PHE A 241 0.44 -10.57 2.75
C PHE A 241 1.13 -11.30 3.91
N GLY A 242 0.40 -11.66 4.96
CA GLY A 242 0.93 -12.45 6.09
C GLY A 242 0.87 -13.96 5.87
N THR A 243 0.60 -14.44 4.64
CA THR A 243 0.35 -15.87 4.38
C THR A 243 1.14 -16.40 3.18
N ASP A 244 1.20 -17.73 3.03
CA ASP A 244 1.80 -18.34 1.83
C ASP A 244 1.05 -18.03 0.53
N SER A 245 -0.15 -17.42 0.59
CA SER A 245 -0.88 -17.01 -0.62
C SER A 245 -0.11 -15.97 -1.42
N VAL A 246 0.51 -14.96 -0.77
CA VAL A 246 1.35 -13.99 -1.49
C VAL A 246 2.58 -14.67 -2.10
N ILE A 247 3.20 -15.62 -1.38
CA ILE A 247 4.37 -16.34 -1.89
C ILE A 247 4.01 -17.20 -3.11
N THR A 248 2.87 -17.89 -3.04
CA THR A 248 2.35 -18.72 -4.12
C THR A 248 2.07 -17.91 -5.37
N ASP A 249 1.47 -16.72 -5.23
CA ASP A 249 1.18 -15.84 -6.35
C ASP A 249 2.48 -15.27 -6.95
N LEU A 250 3.43 -14.81 -6.13
CA LEU A 250 4.75 -14.35 -6.61
C LEU A 250 5.46 -15.45 -7.42
N GLN A 251 5.45 -16.70 -6.92
CA GLN A 251 6.05 -17.86 -7.58
C GLN A 251 5.40 -18.20 -8.92
N LYS A 252 4.06 -18.22 -8.97
CA LYS A 252 3.31 -18.68 -10.15
C LYS A 252 3.16 -17.62 -11.22
N ILE A 253 2.95 -16.37 -10.81
CA ILE A 253 2.61 -15.27 -11.71
C ILE A 253 3.89 -14.61 -12.24
N PHE A 254 4.92 -14.50 -11.40
CA PHE A 254 6.21 -13.90 -11.75
C PHE A 254 7.34 -14.93 -11.76
N GLU A 255 7.09 -16.11 -12.36
CA GLU A 255 7.99 -17.26 -12.33
C GLU A 255 9.46 -16.91 -12.65
N THR A 256 9.69 -16.10 -13.69
CA THR A 256 11.03 -15.65 -14.09
C THR A 256 11.68 -14.76 -13.03
N GLY A 257 10.95 -13.76 -12.52
CA GLY A 257 11.44 -12.86 -11.47
C GLY A 257 11.72 -13.62 -10.17
N TRP A 258 10.83 -14.55 -9.81
CA TRP A 258 11.00 -15.42 -8.66
C TRP A 258 12.27 -16.29 -8.78
N LYS A 259 12.50 -16.94 -9.93
CA LYS A 259 13.72 -17.73 -10.16
C LYS A 259 14.99 -16.89 -10.04
N LEU A 260 14.96 -15.66 -10.56
CA LEU A 260 16.06 -14.69 -10.42
C LEU A 260 16.18 -14.11 -9.00
N GLY A 261 15.15 -14.27 -8.16
CA GLY A 261 15.11 -13.72 -6.81
C GLY A 261 14.73 -12.25 -6.73
N HIS A 262 14.19 -11.68 -7.81
CA HIS A 262 13.73 -10.29 -7.87
C HIS A 262 12.41 -10.22 -8.63
N VAL A 263 11.32 -9.93 -7.91
CA VAL A 263 9.99 -9.72 -8.50
C VAL A 263 9.70 -8.23 -8.52
N ILE A 264 9.24 -7.74 -9.67
CA ILE A 264 8.77 -6.37 -9.84
C ILE A 264 7.25 -6.42 -9.91
N LEU A 265 6.60 -5.71 -9.01
CA LEU A 265 5.16 -5.47 -9.00
C LEU A 265 4.89 -4.04 -9.46
N ARG A 266 3.77 -3.86 -10.15
CA ARG A 266 3.15 -2.55 -10.36
C ARG A 266 1.97 -2.41 -9.41
N GLU A 267 1.56 -1.19 -9.12
CA GLU A 267 0.38 -0.91 -8.29
C GLU A 267 -0.87 -1.70 -8.77
N ASP A 268 -1.09 -1.76 -10.08
CA ASP A 268 -2.19 -2.49 -10.70
C ASP A 268 -2.11 -4.02 -10.59
N ASP A 269 -0.92 -4.57 -10.25
CA ASP A 269 -0.76 -6.00 -10.02
C ASP A 269 -1.43 -6.42 -8.70
N VAL A 270 -1.65 -5.48 -7.76
CA VAL A 270 -2.23 -5.75 -6.44
C VAL A 270 -3.75 -5.60 -6.47
N ILE A 271 -4.47 -6.72 -6.36
CA ILE A 271 -5.93 -6.74 -6.41
C ILE A 271 -6.54 -6.69 -5.01
N ARG A 272 -7.52 -5.80 -4.88
CA ARG A 272 -8.30 -5.62 -3.66
C ARG A 272 -9.70 -6.21 -3.79
N MET A 273 -10.23 -6.72 -2.69
CA MET A 273 -11.61 -7.19 -2.62
C MET A 273 -12.58 -6.02 -2.75
N ASN A 274 -13.60 -6.17 -3.59
CA ASN A 274 -14.66 -5.19 -3.74
C ASN A 274 -15.43 -5.07 -2.42
N GLY A 275 -15.45 -3.87 -1.84
CA GLY A 275 -16.11 -3.60 -0.57
C GLY A 275 -15.12 -3.23 0.51
N SER A 276 -14.47 -4.22 1.12
CA SER A 276 -13.53 -3.97 2.21
C SER A 276 -12.28 -3.21 1.76
N GLY A 277 -11.88 -3.36 0.48
CA GLY A 277 -10.66 -2.78 -0.03
C GLY A 277 -9.39 -3.51 0.42
N ASP A 278 -9.54 -4.64 1.12
CA ASP A 278 -8.43 -5.48 1.55
C ASP A 278 -7.73 -6.12 0.36
N ILE A 279 -6.42 -6.24 0.44
CA ILE A 279 -5.64 -6.93 -0.59
C ILE A 279 -5.92 -8.43 -0.48
N CYS A 280 -6.31 -9.04 -1.59
CA CYS A 280 -6.72 -10.44 -1.61
C CYS A 280 -5.91 -11.31 -2.56
N ARG A 281 -5.25 -10.74 -3.58
CA ARG A 281 -4.36 -11.46 -4.50
C ARG A 281 -3.48 -10.53 -5.31
N ILE A 282 -2.46 -11.08 -5.93
CA ILE A 282 -1.67 -10.42 -6.98
C ILE A 282 -2.07 -11.02 -8.33
N VAL A 283 -2.02 -10.22 -9.40
CA VAL A 283 -2.22 -10.65 -10.79
C VAL A 283 -1.17 -10.02 -11.69
N LEU A 284 -1.00 -10.55 -12.90
CA LEU A 284 -0.24 -9.87 -13.95
C LEU A 284 -1.17 -8.85 -14.63
N SER A 285 -0.99 -7.56 -14.35
CA SER A 285 -1.77 -6.50 -14.97
C SER A 285 -1.39 -6.27 -16.44
N ASN A 286 -2.28 -5.63 -17.19
CA ASN A 286 -1.99 -5.26 -18.58
C ASN A 286 -0.82 -4.26 -18.68
N SER A 287 -0.71 -3.32 -17.74
CA SER A 287 0.41 -2.37 -17.67
C SER A 287 1.75 -3.08 -17.47
N HIS A 288 1.76 -4.20 -16.73
CA HIS A 288 2.92 -5.08 -16.63
C HIS A 288 3.27 -5.73 -17.98
N THR A 289 2.29 -6.27 -18.70
CA THR A 289 2.53 -6.91 -20.01
C THR A 289 3.06 -5.94 -21.07
N GLU A 290 2.58 -4.70 -21.08
CA GLU A 290 3.02 -3.67 -22.02
C GLU A 290 4.48 -3.24 -21.76
N ALA A 291 4.88 -3.15 -20.48
CA ALA A 291 6.25 -2.82 -20.10
C ALA A 291 7.26 -3.92 -20.48
N VAL A 292 6.89 -5.19 -20.31
CA VAL A 292 7.70 -6.34 -20.74
C VAL A 292 7.85 -6.37 -22.26
N ASN A 293 6.77 -6.09 -23.00
CA ASN A 293 6.83 -6.03 -24.46
C ASN A 293 7.67 -4.84 -24.96
N SER A 294 7.62 -3.70 -24.28
CA SER A 294 8.39 -2.50 -24.62
C SER A 294 9.90 -2.67 -24.39
N SER A 295 10.30 -3.34 -23.31
CA SER A 295 11.71 -3.64 -23.02
C SER A 295 12.30 -4.69 -23.99
N HIS A 296 11.49 -5.63 -24.48
CA HIS A 296 11.90 -6.56 -25.54
C HIS A 296 12.09 -5.91 -26.92
N VAL A 297 11.39 -4.82 -27.22
CA VAL A 297 11.58 -4.07 -28.48
C VAL A 297 12.86 -3.23 -28.44
N LEU A 298 13.20 -2.66 -27.28
CA LEU A 298 14.43 -1.87 -27.10
C LEU A 298 15.72 -2.71 -27.09
N CYS A 299 15.67 -3.99 -26.68
CA CYS A 299 16.82 -4.90 -26.75
C CYS A 299 17.05 -5.52 -28.15
N LYS A 300 16.26 -5.17 -29.16
CA LYS A 300 16.41 -5.65 -30.56
C LYS A 300 16.76 -4.54 -31.56
N ALA A 301 17.08 -3.33 -31.08
CA ALA A 301 17.53 -2.20 -31.90
C ALA A 301 19.04 -1.98 -31.76
#